data_AF-A0A6N9QC92-F1
#
_entry.id   AF-A0A6N9QC92-F1
#
_cell.length_a   1.000
_cell.length_b   1.000
_cell.length_c   1.000
_cell.angle_alpha   90.00
_cell.angle_beta   90.00
_cell.angle_gamma   90.00
#
_symmetry.space_group_name_H-M   'P 1'
#
loop_
_entity.id
_entity.type
_entity.pdbx_description
1 polymer ?
#
loop_
_entity_poly.entity_id
_entity_poly.type
_entity_poly.pdbx_seq_one_letter_code
_entity_poly.pdbx_strand_id
1 'polypeptide(L)' 'MNAVLEHYERYIDKLATKQARDVFGNVEFMVDPYLKRVLETQLIISILKFKAR' A
#
# COMPACT_ATOMS: atom_id res chain seq x y z
N MET A 1 13.94 7.14 -6.26
CA MET A 1 12.48 6.97 -6.40
C MET A 1 11.84 8.23 -5.81
N ASN A 2 10.50 8.30 -5.65
CA ASN A 2 9.87 9.46 -5.00
C ASN A 2 10.13 9.35 -3.48
N ALA A 3 10.94 10.24 -2.88
CA ALA A 3 11.40 10.11 -1.48
C ALA A 3 10.25 9.95 -0.46
N VAL A 4 9.07 10.52 -0.77
CA VAL A 4 7.87 10.34 0.06
C VAL A 4 7.33 8.91 0.00
N LEU A 5 7.29 8.27 -1.17
CA LEU A 5 6.87 6.87 -1.29
C LEU A 5 7.86 5.94 -0.59
N GLU A 6 9.17 6.20 -0.71
CA GLU A 6 10.21 5.44 0.00
C GLU A 6 10.02 5.54 1.52
N HIS A 7 9.69 6.72 2.05
CA HIS A 7 9.43 6.91 3.48
C HIS A 7 8.22 6.10 3.98
N TYR A 8 7.14 6.04 3.19
CA TYR A 8 5.89 5.36 3.58
C TYR A 8 5.79 3.90 3.13
N GLU A 9 6.78 3.37 2.40
CA GLU A 9 6.73 2.03 1.78
C GLU A 9 6.34 0.94 2.79
N ARG A 10 7.05 0.84 3.91
CA ARG A 10 6.76 -0.18 4.94
C ARG A 10 5.36 -0.05 5.55
N TYR A 11 4.87 1.18 5.68
CA TYR A 11 3.54 1.43 6.21
C TYR A 11 2.46 1.03 5.20
N ILE A 12 2.68 1.38 3.92
CA ILE A 12 1.80 0.98 2.82
C ILE A 12 1.77 -0.55 2.68
N ASP A 13 2.92 -1.23 2.73
CA ASP A 13 2.99 -2.69 2.66
C ASP A 13 2.21 -3.34 3.80
N LYS A 14 2.33 -2.81 5.02
CA LYS A 14 1.56 -3.29 6.18
C LYS A 14 0.06 -3.13 5.98
N LEU A 15 -0.40 -1.98 5.47
CA LEU A 15 -1.81 -1.73 5.19
C LEU A 15 -2.35 -2.54 4.01
N ALA A 16 -1.49 -2.82 3.03
CA ALA A 16 -1.81 -3.62 1.86
C ALA A 16 -1.72 -5.13 2.13
N THR A 17 -1.25 -5.55 3.29
CA THR A 17 -1.15 -6.97 3.64
C THR A 17 -2.54 -7.53 3.91
N LYS A 18 -2.92 -8.56 3.15
CA LYS A 18 -4.15 -9.33 3.37
C LYS A 18 -3.84 -10.76 3.75
N GLN A 19 -4.74 -11.35 4.52
CA GLN A 19 -4.75 -12.79 4.74
C GLN A 19 -5.33 -13.47 3.50
N ALA A 20 -4.58 -14.41 2.94
CA ALA A 20 -5.02 -15.30 1.88
C ALA A 20 -4.99 -16.74 2.38
N ARG A 21 -5.86 -17.59 1.82
CA ARG A 21 -5.79 -19.03 2.03
C ARG A 21 -5.36 -19.71 0.75
N ASP A 22 -4.41 -20.63 0.85
CA ASP A 22 -4.05 -21.49 -0.28
C ASP A 22 -5.15 -22.55 -0.52
N VAL A 23 -4.95 -23.38 -1.55
CA VAL A 23 -5.88 -24.47 -1.91
C VAL A 23 -5.96 -25.57 -0.85
N PHE A 24 -4.99 -25.63 0.07
CA PHE A 24 -4.92 -26.58 1.17
C PHE A 24 -5.48 -26.00 2.48
N GLY A 25 -5.93 -24.75 2.47
CA GLY A 25 -6.48 -24.04 3.63
C GLY A 25 -5.43 -23.40 4.54
N ASN A 26 -4.14 -23.42 4.17
CA ASN A 26 -3.10 -22.74 4.93
C ASN A 26 -3.24 -21.22 4.79
N VAL A 27 -2.97 -20.53 5.89
CA VAL A 27 -3.07 -19.08 5.97
C VAL A 27 -1.72 -18.46 5.57
N GLU A 28 -1.74 -17.63 4.54
CA GLU A 28 -0.59 -16.83 4.12
C GLU A 28 -0.91 -15.33 4.23
N PHE A 29 0.10 -14.54 4.55
CA PHE A 29 0.01 -13.09 4.53
C PHE A 29 0.78 -12.58 3.32
N MET A 30 0.07 -11.94 2.39
CA MET A 30 0.68 -11.35 1.20
C MET A 30 0.31 -9.87 1.08
N VAL A 31 1.24 -9.07 0.58
CA VAL A 31 0.95 -7.70 0.14
C VAL A 31 0.07 -7.79 -1.11
N ASP A 32 -1.12 -7.24 -1.04
CA ASP A 32 -2.00 -7.09 -2.20
C ASP A 32 -1.45 -5.97 -3.10
N PRO A 33 -0.98 -6.28 -4.32
CA PRO A 33 -0.35 -5.28 -5.19
C PRO A 33 -1.34 -4.23 -5.69
N TYR A 34 -2.63 -4.58 -5.83
CA TYR A 34 -3.66 -3.63 -6.22
C TYR A 34 -3.94 -2.65 -5.08
N LEU A 35 -4.09 -3.16 -3.85
CA LEU A 35 -4.30 -2.32 -2.67
C LEU A 35 -3.10 -1.41 -2.39
N LYS A 36 -1.87 -1.93 -2.52
CA LYS A 36 -0.63 -1.14 -2.44
C LYS A 36 -0.67 0.02 -3.44
N ARG A 37 -1.00 -0.26 -4.70
CA ARG A 37 -1.08 0.77 -5.76
C ARG A 37 -2.13 1.84 -5.47
N VAL A 38 -3.29 1.44 -4.93
CA VAL A 38 -4.34 2.38 -4.52
C VAL A 38 -3.84 3.29 -3.40
N LEU A 39 -3.20 2.74 -2.37
CA LEU A 39 -2.66 3.50 -1.24
C LEU A 39 -1.57 4.50 -1.67
N GLU A 40 -0.63 4.06 -2.52
CA GLU A 40 0.38 4.96 -3.11
C GLU A 40 -0.25 6.13 -3.86
N THR A 41 -1.28 5.84 -4.67
CA THR A 41 -2.00 6.86 -5.44
C THR A 41 -2.74 7.84 -4.53
N GLN A 42 -3.42 7.35 -3.50
CA GLN A 42 -4.12 8.19 -2.52
C GLN A 42 -3.17 9.10 -1.74
N LEU A 43 -1.97 8.60 -1.39
CA LEU A 43 -0.93 9.40 -0.75
C LEU A 43 -0.49 10.55 -1.65
N ILE A 44 -0.20 10.27 -2.93
CA ILE A 44 0.18 11.31 -3.92
C ILE A 44 -0.93 12.34 -4.06
N ILE A 45 -2.18 11.91 -4.27
CA ILE A 45 -3.34 12.81 -4.39
C ILE A 45 -3.48 13.70 -3.14
N SER A 46 -3.31 13.14 -1.95
CA SER A 46 -3.44 13.89 -0.70
C SER A 46 -2.35 14.96 -0.56
N ILE A 47 -1.11 14.65 -0.94
CA ILE A 47 -0.01 15.62 -0.95
C ILE A 47 -0.27 16.74 -1.96
N LEU A 48 -0.73 16.40 -3.16
CA LEU A 48 -1.06 17.40 -4.18
C LEU A 48 -2.19 18.33 -3.72
N LYS A 49 -3.24 17.78 -3.10
CA LYS A 49 -4.32 18.57 -2.50
C LYS A 49 -3.83 19.46 -1.36
N PHE A 50 -2.93 18.97 -0.51
CA PHE A 50 -2.35 19.76 0.57
C PHE A 50 -1.52 20.93 0.04
N LYS A 51 -0.71 20.73 -1.01
CA LYS A 51 0.11 21.78 -1.64
C LYS A 51 -0.68 22.84 -2.41
N ALA A 52 -1.87 22.50 -2.89
CA ALA A 52 -2.74 23.42 -3.62
C ALA A 52 -3.44 24.44 -2.70
N ARG A 53 -3.28 24.31 -1.38
CA ARG A 53 -3.82 25.20 -0.35
C ARG A 53 -2.73 26.10 0.20
#